data_AF-A0A949Y014-F1
#
_entry.id   AF-A0A949Y014-F1
#
_cell.length_a   1.000
_cell.length_b   1.000
_cell.length_c   1.000
_cell.angle_alpha   90.00
_cell.angle_beta   90.00
_cell.angle_gamma   90.00
#
_symmetry.space_group_name_H-M   'P 1'
#
loop_
_entity.id
_entity.type
_entity.pdbx_description
1 polymer ?
#
loop_
_entity_poly.entity_id
_entity_poly.type
_entity_poly.pdbx_seq_one_letter_code
_entity_poly.pdbx_strand_id
1 'polypeptide(L)'
;RDWTGRMTVPQTAALLERADLFIGSDSGPAHLAACAGIASVVLFSGTNRSRQWRPWSRRSLVLRHHVPCRPCHQKVCPLADHPCMAGLRPDRVNRAARRWWARLHREESPHAPLEKTLRDRSGPHKPQLICERDDIDGSPHSPLVGEGRPRGPRGH
;
A
#
# COMPACT_ATOMS: atom_id res chain seq x y z
N ARG A 1 7.78 -6.88 21.77
CA ARG A 1 6.58 -7.68 22.14
C ARG A 1 5.98 -8.22 20.86
N ASP A 2 5.48 -9.46 20.89
CA ASP A 2 4.74 -10.09 19.78
C ASP A 2 3.24 -10.14 20.12
N TRP A 3 2.42 -9.62 19.20
CA TRP A 3 0.98 -9.45 19.33
C TRP A 3 0.18 -10.35 18.37
N THR A 4 0.85 -11.17 17.57
CA THR A 4 0.24 -12.00 16.52
C THR A 4 -0.80 -12.96 17.12
N GLY A 5 -2.03 -12.94 16.61
CA GLY A 5 -3.12 -13.82 17.06
C GLY A 5 -3.63 -13.57 18.49
N ARG A 6 -3.19 -12.49 19.15
CA ARG A 6 -3.48 -12.20 20.57
C ARG A 6 -4.39 -10.99 20.77
N MET A 7 -4.82 -10.35 19.70
CA MET A 7 -5.62 -9.14 19.75
C MET A 7 -6.94 -9.33 19.01
N THR A 8 -8.00 -8.79 19.57
CA THR A 8 -9.26 -8.58 18.86
C THR A 8 -9.11 -7.46 17.83
N VAL A 9 -10.10 -7.33 16.92
CA VAL A 9 -10.11 -6.25 15.93
C VAL A 9 -10.05 -4.85 16.59
N PRO A 10 -10.89 -4.53 17.62
CA PRO A 10 -10.78 -3.25 18.31
C PRO A 10 -9.43 -3.02 19.01
N GLN A 11 -8.87 -4.05 19.62
CA GLN A 11 -7.54 -3.96 20.25
C GLN A 11 -6.44 -3.67 19.22
N THR A 12 -6.53 -4.30 18.05
CA THR A 12 -5.61 -4.05 16.93
C THR A 12 -5.73 -2.60 16.45
N ALA A 13 -6.96 -2.08 16.31
CA ALA A 13 -7.19 -0.68 15.95
C ALA A 13 -6.57 0.29 16.98
N ALA A 14 -6.82 0.06 18.29
CA ALA A 14 -6.25 0.86 19.36
C ALA A 14 -4.70 0.82 19.41
N LEU A 15 -4.10 -0.32 19.04
CA LEU A 15 -2.64 -0.40 18.89
C LEU A 15 -2.15 0.42 17.70
N LEU A 16 -2.83 0.32 16.56
CA LEU A 16 -2.49 1.06 15.34
C LEU A 16 -2.60 2.58 15.54
N GLU A 17 -3.56 3.06 16.33
CA GLU A 17 -3.71 4.48 16.68
C GLU A 17 -2.46 5.08 17.36
N ARG A 18 -1.66 4.24 18.01
CA ARG A 18 -0.41 4.62 18.67
C ARG A 18 0.81 4.50 17.78
N ALA A 19 0.67 3.95 16.57
CA ALA A 19 1.75 3.79 15.62
C ALA A 19 1.93 5.07 14.80
N ASP A 20 3.18 5.41 14.52
CA ASP A 20 3.53 6.48 13.59
C ASP A 20 3.26 6.05 12.14
N LEU A 21 3.71 4.85 11.77
CA LEU A 21 3.63 4.30 10.42
C LEU A 21 3.25 2.82 10.45
N PHE A 22 2.27 2.43 9.62
CA PHE A 22 1.96 1.03 9.33
C PHE A 22 2.68 0.56 8.06
N ILE A 23 3.30 -0.62 8.11
CA ILE A 23 3.85 -1.30 6.93
C ILE A 23 3.33 -2.74 6.93
N GLY A 24 2.68 -3.16 5.86
CA GLY A 24 2.10 -4.51 5.80
C GLY A 24 1.53 -4.85 4.43
N SER A 25 1.05 -6.09 4.27
CA SER A 25 0.37 -6.53 3.07
C SER A 25 -1.02 -5.89 2.91
N ASP A 26 -1.59 -5.98 1.71
CA ASP A 26 -3.01 -5.69 1.45
C ASP A 26 -3.92 -6.68 2.19
N SER A 27 -4.27 -6.36 3.45
CA SER A 27 -5.12 -7.18 4.32
C SER A 27 -5.87 -6.30 5.34
N GLY A 28 -6.75 -6.91 6.14
CA GLY A 28 -7.60 -6.20 7.12
C GLY A 28 -6.87 -5.12 7.96
N PRO A 29 -5.69 -5.41 8.56
CA PRO A 29 -4.92 -4.40 9.30
C PRO A 29 -4.55 -3.15 8.49
N ALA A 30 -4.30 -3.26 7.19
CA ALA A 30 -4.01 -2.11 6.34
C ALA A 30 -5.23 -1.18 6.20
N HIS A 31 -6.43 -1.75 6.12
CA HIS A 31 -7.67 -0.98 6.12
C HIS A 31 -7.96 -0.35 7.49
N LEU A 32 -7.72 -1.09 8.58
CA LEU A 32 -7.84 -0.54 9.94
C LEU A 32 -6.89 0.65 10.15
N ALA A 33 -5.64 0.55 9.69
CA ALA A 33 -4.68 1.65 9.77
C ALA A 33 -5.15 2.88 8.98
N ALA A 34 -5.74 2.68 7.79
CA ALA A 34 -6.31 3.78 7.01
C ALA A 34 -7.53 4.43 7.70
N CYS A 35 -8.43 3.62 8.27
CA CYS A 35 -9.56 4.11 9.06
C CYS A 35 -9.07 4.93 10.27
N ALA A 36 -8.05 4.46 10.98
CA ALA A 36 -7.44 5.18 12.10
C ALA A 36 -6.61 6.43 11.70
N GLY A 37 -6.58 6.79 10.41
CA GLY A 37 -5.84 7.96 9.90
C GLY A 37 -4.32 7.82 10.01
N ILE A 38 -3.81 6.59 10.09
CA ILE A 38 -2.39 6.29 10.23
C ILE A 38 -1.72 6.31 8.86
N ALA A 39 -0.50 6.86 8.80
CA ALA A 39 0.31 6.77 7.61
C ALA A 39 0.59 5.29 7.31
N SER A 40 0.46 4.87 6.06
CA SER A 40 0.70 3.46 5.73
C SER A 40 1.49 3.28 4.45
N VAL A 41 2.28 2.20 4.40
CA VAL A 41 2.85 1.63 3.19
C VAL A 41 2.34 0.20 3.05
N VAL A 42 1.56 -0.03 2.00
CA VAL A 42 0.83 -1.27 1.81
C VAL A 42 1.41 -2.02 0.62
N LEU A 43 1.90 -3.23 0.89
CA LEU A 43 2.54 -4.11 -0.06
C LEU A 43 1.47 -4.90 -0.82
N PHE A 44 1.43 -4.67 -2.13
CA PHE A 44 0.42 -5.28 -3.00
C PHE A 44 1.05 -6.33 -3.89
N SER A 45 0.47 -7.54 -3.87
CA SER A 45 0.78 -8.57 -4.86
C SER A 45 0.20 -8.23 -6.23
N GLY A 46 0.58 -9.03 -7.23
CA GLY A 46 0.03 -8.96 -8.57
C GLY A 46 -1.37 -9.57 -8.71
N THR A 47 -1.98 -10.08 -7.64
CA THR A 47 -3.27 -10.78 -7.70
C THR A 47 -4.39 -9.84 -8.13
N ASN A 48 -4.52 -8.69 -7.48
CA ASN A 48 -5.65 -7.79 -7.68
C ASN A 48 -5.22 -6.42 -8.22
N ARG A 49 -6.20 -5.71 -8.80
CA ARG A 49 -6.04 -4.30 -9.16
C ARG A 49 -6.08 -3.49 -7.86
N SER A 50 -4.99 -2.81 -7.51
CA SER A 50 -4.94 -2.06 -6.25
C SER A 50 -5.96 -0.93 -6.21
N ARG A 51 -6.41 -0.41 -7.35
CA ARG A 51 -7.47 0.61 -7.40
C ARG A 51 -8.79 0.12 -6.77
N GLN A 52 -9.04 -1.19 -6.77
CA GLN A 52 -10.24 -1.80 -6.19
C GLN A 52 -10.11 -2.05 -4.68
N TRP A 53 -8.91 -2.40 -4.21
CA TRP A 53 -8.73 -2.95 -2.86
C TRP A 53 -7.82 -2.12 -1.95
N ARG A 54 -7.14 -1.08 -2.47
CA ARG A 54 -6.27 -0.23 -1.63
C ARG A 54 -7.02 0.36 -0.44
N PRO A 55 -6.37 0.51 0.71
CA PRO A 55 -6.97 1.24 1.82
C PRO A 55 -7.31 2.67 1.40
N TRP A 56 -8.53 3.08 1.72
CA TRP A 56 -9.05 4.37 1.32
C TRP A 56 -8.55 5.47 2.25
N SER A 57 -7.35 5.99 1.97
CA SER A 57 -6.76 7.11 2.71
C SER A 57 -5.70 7.82 1.86
N ARG A 58 -5.63 9.15 1.99
CA ARG A 58 -4.55 9.96 1.39
C ARG A 58 -3.18 9.70 2.02
N ARG A 59 -3.17 9.14 3.23
CA ARG A 59 -1.96 8.83 4.01
C ARG A 59 -1.43 7.42 3.71
N SER A 60 -2.05 6.71 2.77
CA SER A 60 -1.65 5.38 2.33
C SER A 60 -0.87 5.41 1.03
N LEU A 61 0.32 4.79 1.04
CA LEU A 61 1.12 4.49 -0.13
C LEU A 61 0.92 3.02 -0.52
N VAL A 62 0.53 2.77 -1.76
CA VAL A 62 0.52 1.42 -2.33
C VAL A 62 1.87 1.14 -2.99
N LEU A 63 2.61 0.16 -2.48
CA LEU A 63 3.90 -0.26 -3.02
C LEU A 63 3.77 -1.59 -3.75
N ARG A 64 4.26 -1.63 -5.00
CA ARG A 64 4.13 -2.77 -5.91
C ARG A 64 5.42 -3.01 -6.67
N HIS A 65 5.63 -4.25 -7.10
CA HIS A 65 6.64 -4.58 -8.09
C HIS A 65 5.95 -4.92 -9.41
N HIS A 66 6.44 -4.33 -10.51
CA HIS A 66 5.88 -4.59 -11.83
C HIS A 66 6.32 -5.98 -12.31
N VAL A 67 5.37 -6.78 -12.77
CA VAL A 67 5.58 -8.08 -13.41
C VAL A 67 4.58 -8.24 -14.55
N PRO A 68 4.92 -9.01 -15.61
CA PRO A 68 4.05 -9.15 -16.78
C PRO A 68 2.76 -9.93 -16.50
N CYS A 69 2.74 -10.80 -15.48
CA CYS A 69 1.56 -11.62 -15.18
C CYS A 69 0.41 -10.87 -14.47
N ARG A 70 0.56 -9.57 -14.19
CA ARG A 70 -0.39 -8.79 -13.39
C ARG A 70 -1.45 -8.08 -14.27
N PRO A 71 -2.73 -8.01 -13.84
CA PRO A 71 -3.33 -8.68 -12.68
C PRO A 71 -3.58 -10.16 -12.97
N CYS A 72 -3.08 -11.05 -12.11
CA CYS A 72 -3.18 -12.50 -12.37
C CYS A 72 -4.45 -13.14 -11.81
N HIS A 73 -5.09 -12.53 -10.81
CA HIS A 73 -6.26 -13.06 -10.08
C HIS A 73 -6.09 -14.48 -9.51
N GLN A 74 -4.86 -14.94 -9.37
CA GLN A 74 -4.56 -16.27 -8.84
C GLN A 74 -4.62 -16.30 -7.31
N LYS A 75 -5.31 -17.32 -6.76
CA LYS A 75 -5.31 -17.60 -5.32
C LYS A 75 -3.97 -18.19 -4.87
N VAL A 76 -3.40 -19.06 -5.70
CA VAL A 76 -2.08 -19.67 -5.50
C VAL A 76 -1.21 -19.28 -6.68
N CYS A 77 -0.03 -18.69 -6.42
CA CYS A 77 0.86 -18.27 -7.49
C CYS A 77 1.48 -19.51 -8.17
N PRO A 78 1.36 -19.66 -9.51
CA PRO A 78 1.97 -20.78 -10.22
C PRO A 78 3.45 -20.57 -10.54
N LEU A 79 3.97 -19.36 -10.31
CA LEU A 79 5.37 -19.01 -10.59
C LEU A 79 6.22 -19.27 -9.36
N ALA A 80 7.43 -19.79 -9.57
CA ALA A 80 8.44 -19.91 -8.53
C ALA A 80 8.71 -18.55 -7.86
N ASP A 81 8.91 -18.57 -6.55
CA ASP A 81 9.32 -17.43 -5.71
C ASP A 81 8.40 -16.21 -5.71
N HIS A 82 7.20 -16.29 -6.32
CA HIS A 82 6.21 -15.22 -6.32
C HIS A 82 6.82 -13.84 -6.72
N PRO A 83 7.21 -13.65 -7.99
CA PRO A 83 8.12 -12.57 -8.41
C PRO A 83 7.61 -11.16 -8.09
N CYS A 84 6.28 -10.94 -8.09
CA CYS A 84 5.71 -9.63 -7.71
C CYS A 84 5.88 -9.28 -6.22
N MET A 85 6.02 -10.27 -5.34
CA MET A 85 6.31 -10.07 -3.93
C MET A 85 7.81 -10.11 -3.66
N ALA A 86 8.57 -11.01 -4.32
CA ALA A 86 10.03 -11.06 -4.19
C ALA A 86 10.72 -9.74 -4.61
N GLY A 87 10.18 -9.05 -5.62
CA GLY A 87 10.67 -7.73 -6.04
C GLY A 87 10.35 -6.58 -5.06
N LEU A 88 9.62 -6.85 -3.97
CA LEU A 88 9.40 -5.92 -2.84
C LEU A 88 10.44 -6.17 -1.74
N ARG A 89 11.74 -6.12 -2.10
CA ARG A 89 12.84 -6.34 -1.17
C ARG A 89 12.77 -5.40 0.05
N PRO A 90 13.20 -5.83 1.24
CA PRO A 90 13.12 -5.03 2.46
C PRO A 90 13.77 -3.64 2.34
N ASP A 91 14.89 -3.53 1.62
CA ASP A 91 15.57 -2.25 1.39
C ASP A 91 14.72 -1.28 0.57
N ARG A 92 14.01 -1.78 -0.45
CA ARG A 92 13.09 -1.00 -1.28
C ARG A 92 11.88 -0.55 -0.46
N VAL A 93 11.32 -1.43 0.36
CA VAL A 93 10.21 -1.12 1.26
C VAL A 93 10.62 -0.03 2.26
N ASN A 94 11.77 -0.19 2.92
CA ASN A 94 12.29 0.77 3.90
C ASN A 94 12.55 2.15 3.26
N ARG A 95 13.15 2.21 2.05
CA ARG A 95 13.34 3.48 1.32
C ARG A 95 12.01 4.16 1.01
N ALA A 96 11.04 3.42 0.48
CA ALA A 96 9.72 3.95 0.18
C ALA A 96 9.01 4.46 1.44
N ALA A 97 9.07 3.70 2.53
CA ALA A 97 8.50 4.09 3.82
C ALA A 97 9.09 5.39 4.37
N ARG A 98 10.43 5.53 4.36
CA ARG A 98 11.10 6.76 4.82
C ARG A 98 10.73 7.97 3.96
N ARG A 99 10.72 7.81 2.63
CA ARG A 99 10.32 8.88 1.71
C ARG A 99 8.88 9.31 1.93
N TRP A 100 7.97 8.33 2.08
CA TRP A 100 6.56 8.59 2.33
C TRP A 100 6.33 9.30 3.65
N TRP A 101 6.92 8.79 4.72
CA TRP A 101 6.86 9.37 6.06
C TRP A 101 7.33 10.83 6.06
N ALA A 102 8.51 11.09 5.49
CA ALA A 102 9.06 12.44 5.41
C ALA A 102 8.19 13.38 4.56
N ARG A 103 7.52 12.88 3.51
CA ARG A 103 6.60 13.69 2.70
C ARG A 103 5.40 14.17 3.51
N LEU A 104 4.77 13.27 4.26
CA LEU A 104 3.60 13.60 5.09
C LEU A 104 3.95 14.66 6.16
N HIS A 105 5.15 14.59 6.74
CA HIS A 105 5.61 15.56 7.75
C HIS A 105 5.94 16.93 7.15
N ARG A 106 6.39 16.99 5.90
CA ARG A 106 6.58 18.27 5.19
C ARG A 106 5.26 18.91 4.79
N GLU A 107 4.26 18.11 4.41
CA GLU A 107 2.92 18.62 4.09
C GLU A 107 2.19 19.15 5.34
N GLU A 108 2.61 18.75 6.54
CA GLU A 108 2.09 19.21 7.83
C GLU A 108 2.75 20.52 8.35
N SER A 109 3.68 21.16 7.63
CA SER A 109 4.25 22.49 7.98
C SER A 109 4.51 23.35 6.74
N PRO A 110 3.88 24.55 6.59
CA PRO A 110 4.49 25.74 7.20
C PRO A 110 3.56 26.94 7.57
N HIS A 111 2.35 26.80 8.14
CA HIS A 111 1.69 27.96 8.80
C HIS A 111 0.79 27.58 10.01
N ALA A 112 1.36 27.71 11.22
CA ALA A 112 0.78 28.24 12.47
C ALA A 112 1.34 27.53 13.71
N PRO A 113 1.80 28.25 14.75
CA PRO A 113 2.07 27.67 16.06
C PRO A 113 0.75 27.31 16.74
N LEU A 114 0.57 26.05 17.11
CA LEU A 114 -0.55 25.58 17.92
C LEU A 114 0.01 24.84 19.14
N GLU A 115 0.28 25.55 20.23
CA GLU A 115 0.54 24.94 21.54
C GLU A 115 -0.68 24.18 22.12
N LYS A 116 -1.71 23.89 21.30
CA LYS A 116 -2.93 23.18 21.70
C LYS A 116 -3.41 22.21 20.62
N THR A 117 -2.57 21.26 20.24
CA THR A 117 -3.05 20.02 19.61
C THR A 117 -2.70 18.83 20.50
N LEU A 118 -3.23 18.87 21.72
CA LEU A 118 -3.54 17.65 22.46
C LEU A 118 -4.25 16.70 21.49
N ARG A 119 -3.79 15.46 21.47
CA ARG A 119 -4.25 14.37 20.59
C ARG A 119 -5.71 14.01 20.86
N ASP A 120 -6.63 14.88 20.49
CA ASP A 120 -8.05 14.58 20.42
C ASP A 120 -8.41 14.31 18.96
N ARG A 121 -8.39 13.02 18.60
CA ARG A 121 -8.77 12.50 17.28
C ARG A 121 -10.26 12.14 17.20
N SER A 122 -11.09 12.57 18.16
CA SER A 122 -12.51 12.21 18.27
C SER A 122 -13.46 12.94 17.30
N GLY A 123 -12.92 13.61 16.27
CA GLY A 123 -13.73 14.36 15.31
C GLY A 123 -14.34 13.47 14.20
N PRO A 124 -15.52 13.82 13.67
CA PRO A 124 -16.18 13.01 12.64
C PRO A 124 -15.31 12.91 11.38
N HIS A 125 -15.05 11.68 10.92
CA HIS A 125 -14.30 11.38 9.70
C HIS A 125 -14.95 12.06 8.48
N LYS A 126 -14.42 13.21 8.05
CA LYS A 126 -14.82 13.85 6.79
C LYS A 126 -14.39 12.98 5.59
N PRO A 127 -15.20 12.87 4.53
CA PRO A 127 -14.86 12.09 3.34
C PRO A 127 -13.63 12.67 2.64
N GLN A 128 -12.57 11.86 2.51
CA GLN A 128 -11.31 12.26 1.88
C GLN A 128 -11.33 11.91 0.39
N LEU A 129 -11.31 12.93 -0.48
CA LEU A 129 -11.08 12.83 -1.93
C LEU A 129 -9.72 12.15 -2.21
N ILE A 130 -9.55 11.23 -3.15
CA ILE A 130 -8.36 10.36 -3.25
C ILE A 130 -7.30 10.95 -4.21
N CYS A 131 -6.01 10.92 -3.86
CA CYS A 131 -4.92 11.15 -4.82
C CYS A 131 -4.38 9.80 -5.34
N GLU A 132 -4.49 9.56 -6.64
CA GLU A 132 -3.93 8.37 -7.29
C GLU A 132 -2.49 8.68 -7.69
N ARG A 133 -1.50 7.97 -7.15
CA ARG A 133 -0.10 8.07 -7.59
C ARG A 133 0.49 6.67 -7.65
N ASP A 134 0.57 6.15 -8.86
CA ASP A 134 1.11 4.83 -9.16
C ASP A 134 2.66 4.83 -9.28
N ASP A 135 3.28 6.01 -9.36
CA ASP A 135 4.69 6.18 -9.71
C ASP A 135 5.43 7.03 -8.65
N ILE A 136 6.16 6.36 -7.74
CA ILE A 136 7.13 7.04 -6.85
C ILE A 136 8.59 6.67 -7.19
N ASP A 137 8.84 5.73 -8.09
CA ASP A 137 10.18 5.47 -8.60
C ASP A 137 10.12 5.23 -10.10
N GLY A 138 10.77 6.13 -10.85
CA GLY A 138 10.97 6.04 -12.30
C GLY A 138 11.88 4.88 -12.69
N SER A 139 11.43 3.64 -12.46
CA SER A 139 12.04 2.47 -13.08
C SER A 139 11.86 2.60 -14.60
N PRO A 140 12.94 2.48 -15.40
CA PRO A 140 12.84 2.59 -16.85
C PRO A 140 11.90 1.51 -17.37
N HIS A 141 10.91 1.93 -18.14
CA HIS A 141 10.12 1.03 -18.98
C HIS A 141 11.09 0.25 -19.87
N SER A 142 11.23 -1.05 -19.66
CA SER A 142 11.81 -1.90 -20.70
C SER A 142 10.89 -1.80 -21.92
N PRO A 143 11.43 -1.46 -23.10
CA PRO A 143 10.62 -1.40 -24.31
C PRO A 143 10.05 -2.79 -24.56
N LEU A 144 8.73 -2.83 -24.79
CA LEU A 144 8.03 -4.01 -25.25
C LEU A 144 8.70 -4.47 -26.55
N VAL A 145 9.45 -5.58 -26.49
CA VAL A 145 9.81 -6.32 -27.70
C VAL A 145 8.50 -6.89 -28.22
N GLY A 146 7.98 -6.25 -29.27
CA GLY A 146 6.87 -6.77 -30.04
C GLY A 146 7.36 -7.97 -30.83
N GLU A 147 6.76 -9.13 -30.61
CA GLU A 147 6.86 -10.25 -31.54
C GLU A 147 5.65 -11.17 -31.41
N GLY A 148 4.91 -11.29 -32.52
CA GLY A 148 4.20 -12.50 -32.95
C GLY A 148 3.12 -13.08 -32.04
N ARG A 149 1.86 -12.70 -32.26
CA ARG A 149 0.69 -13.51 -31.87
C ARG A 149 0.64 -14.79 -32.71
N PRO A 150 0.72 -16.02 -32.15
CA PRO A 150 0.30 -17.20 -32.90
C PRO A 150 -1.22 -17.28 -32.87
N ARG A 151 -1.83 -17.35 -34.06
CA ARG A 151 -3.26 -17.64 -34.23
C ARG A 151 -3.50 -19.12 -33.89
N GLY A 152 -4.22 -19.40 -32.80
CA GLY A 152 -4.77 -20.73 -32.53
C GLY A 152 -6.02 -20.98 -33.40
N PRO A 153 -6.29 -22.24 -33.80
CA PRO A 153 -7.26 -22.55 -34.85
C PRO A 153 -8.70 -22.41 -34.35
N ARG A 154 -9.58 -21.98 -35.26
CA ARG A 154 -11.03 -22.05 -35.11
C ARG A 154 -11.50 -23.44 -35.57
N GLY A 155 -12.41 -24.04 -34.82
CA GLY A 155 -13.17 -25.24 -35.19
C GLY A 155 -13.71 -25.89 -33.92
N HIS A 156 -14.91 -26.46 -33.86
CA HIS A 156 -16.06 -26.54 -34.76
C HIS A 156 -17.30 -26.65 -33.87
#